data_AF-A0A7J9LM61-F1
#
_entry.id   AF-A0A7J9LM61-F1
#
_cell.length_a   1.000
_cell.length_b   1.000
_cell.length_c   1.000
_cell.angle_alpha   90.00
_cell.angle_beta   90.00
_cell.angle_gamma   90.00
#
_symmetry.space_group_name_H-M   'P 1'
#
loop_
_entity.id
_entity.type
_entity.pdbx_description
1 polymer ?
#
loop_
_entity_poly.entity_id
_entity_poly.type
_entity_poly.pdbx_seq_one_letter_code
_entity_poly.pdbx_strand_id
1 'polypeptide(L)'
;MLKGQGSYVLILDDVWKSFSLEDVGILKPTSNNGCKLVLTTRSERVVRSMGFKKVQVPCLSMEEAMDLFLSKVGLDILPDPTLESFLKIVVRECDGLPLAIVTLAGCMRGVTDHLAES
;
A
#
# COMPACT_ATOMS: atom_id res chain seq x y z
N MET A 1 14.88 15.52 -20.37
CA MET A 1 15.99 15.48 -19.38
C MET A 1 15.70 16.47 -18.27
N LEU A 2 15.63 16.03 -17.01
CA LEU A 2 15.29 16.85 -15.84
C LEU A 2 16.41 17.82 -15.40
N LYS A 3 17.33 18.14 -16.31
CA LYS A 3 18.52 18.95 -16.02
C LYS A 3 18.11 20.43 -16.00
N GLY A 4 18.30 21.10 -14.86
CA GLY A 4 17.97 22.53 -14.69
C GLY A 4 16.58 22.83 -14.12
N GLN A 5 15.81 21.82 -13.69
CA GLN A 5 14.45 22.00 -13.15
C GLN A 5 14.36 22.26 -11.64
N GLY A 6 15.47 22.60 -10.98
CA GLY A 6 15.50 22.75 -9.52
C GLY A 6 15.42 21.41 -8.78
N SER A 7 14.91 21.42 -7.55
CA SER A 7 14.75 20.21 -6.73
C SER A 7 13.50 19.42 -7.13
N TYR A 8 13.64 18.10 -7.33
CA TYR A 8 12.52 17.22 -7.70
C TYR A 8 12.63 15.86 -7.02
N VAL A 9 11.49 15.16 -6.94
CA VAL A 9 11.40 13.77 -6.49
C VAL A 9 10.90 12.92 -7.65
N LEU A 10 11.64 11.87 -7.98
CA LEU A 10 11.21 10.86 -8.93
C LEU A 10 10.82 9.58 -8.18
N ILE A 11 9.66 9.02 -8.51
CA ILE A 11 9.16 7.76 -7.94
C ILE A 11 9.12 6.72 -9.05
N LEU A 12 9.87 5.64 -8.88
CA LEU A 12 9.90 4.49 -9.78
C LEU A 12 9.05 3.39 -9.14
N ASP A 13 7.84 3.20 -9.67
CA ASP A 13 6.91 2.22 -9.13
C ASP A 13 7.11 0.83 -9.75
N ASP A 14 6.94 -0.21 -8.93
CA ASP A 14 6.95 -1.63 -9.29
C ASP A 14 8.14 -2.09 -10.15
N VAL A 15 9.37 -1.82 -9.70
CA VAL A 15 10.58 -2.19 -10.45
C VAL A 15 10.95 -3.66 -10.25
N TRP A 16 10.99 -4.44 -11.35
CA TRP A 16 11.24 -5.89 -11.29
C TRP A 16 12.70 -6.31 -11.50
N LYS A 17 13.49 -5.52 -12.23
CA LYS A 17 14.88 -5.83 -12.58
C LYS A 17 15.78 -4.63 -12.30
N SER A 18 17.02 -4.89 -11.91
CA SER A 18 18.03 -3.85 -11.74
C SER A 18 18.45 -3.28 -13.11
N PHE A 19 18.65 -1.97 -13.18
CA PHE A 19 19.16 -1.27 -14.35
C PHE A 19 20.03 -0.08 -13.94
N SER A 20 20.82 0.47 -14.87
CA SER A 20 21.52 1.74 -14.64
C SER A 20 20.57 2.89 -14.86
N LEU A 21 20.46 3.81 -13.89
CA LEU A 21 19.66 5.02 -14.03
C LEU A 21 20.06 5.85 -15.26
N GLU A 22 21.35 5.82 -15.62
CA GLU A 22 21.88 6.54 -16.78
C GLU A 22 21.37 5.97 -18.11
N ASP A 23 21.12 4.66 -18.20
CA ASP A 23 20.61 3.99 -19.42
C ASP A 23 19.21 4.49 -19.80
N VAL A 24 18.44 4.96 -18.80
CA VAL A 24 17.10 5.53 -18.97
C VAL A 24 17.08 7.04 -18.81
N GLY A 25 18.25 7.69 -18.85
CA GLY A 25 18.38 9.15 -18.80
C GLY A 25 18.06 9.79 -17.45
N ILE A 26 18.04 9.00 -16.37
CA ILE A 26 17.83 9.49 -15.00
C ILE A 26 19.19 9.87 -14.40
N LEU A 27 19.30 11.11 -13.93
CA LEU A 27 20.48 11.56 -13.21
C LEU A 27 20.51 10.91 -11.83
N LYS A 28 21.68 10.40 -11.44
CA LYS A 28 21.88 9.89 -10.08
C LYS A 28 21.67 11.01 -9.05
N PRO A 29 20.90 10.78 -7.97
CA PRO A 29 20.79 11.71 -6.86
C PRO A 29 22.17 12.08 -6.30
N THR A 30 22.43 13.38 -6.12
CA THR A 30 23.63 13.88 -5.41
C THR A 30 23.21 14.94 -4.41
N SER A 31 24.07 15.27 -3.46
CA SER A 31 23.81 16.33 -2.47
C SER A 31 23.55 17.70 -3.12
N ASN A 32 24.01 17.91 -4.36
CA ASN A 32 24.08 19.22 -4.99
C ASN A 32 23.03 19.43 -6.09
N ASN A 33 22.36 18.37 -6.57
CA ASN A 33 21.42 18.47 -7.69
C ASN A 33 19.94 18.53 -7.28
N GLY A 34 19.63 18.48 -5.98
CA GLY A 34 18.25 18.55 -5.47
C GLY A 34 17.35 17.38 -5.89
N CYS A 35 17.90 16.34 -6.52
CA CYS A 35 17.17 15.17 -6.98
C CYS A 35 17.01 14.17 -5.83
N LYS A 36 15.78 13.71 -5.58
CA LYS A 36 15.48 12.56 -4.74
C LYS A 36 14.85 11.47 -5.58
N LEU A 37 15.16 10.22 -5.25
CA LEU A 37 14.67 9.06 -5.96
C LEU A 37 14.09 8.07 -4.96
N VAL A 38 12.85 7.66 -5.19
CA VAL A 38 12.16 6.61 -4.44
C VAL A 38 11.84 5.50 -5.42
N LEU A 39 12.05 4.26 -5.00
CA LEU A 39 11.74 3.08 -5.80
C LEU A 39 10.91 2.13 -4.95
N THR A 40 9.81 1.62 -5.51
CA THR A 40 9.04 0.53 -4.92
C THR A 40 9.36 -0.75 -5.69
N THR A 41 9.51 -1.86 -4.97
CA THR A 41 9.79 -3.17 -5.57
C THR A 41 9.40 -4.27 -4.59
N ARG A 42 9.06 -5.44 -5.13
CA ARG A 42 8.86 -6.69 -4.37
C ARG A 42 10.17 -7.46 -4.15
N SER A 43 11.30 -6.96 -4.65
CA SER A 43 12.58 -7.67 -4.66
C SER A 43 13.67 -6.93 -3.90
N GLU A 44 14.09 -7.47 -2.74
CA GLU A 44 15.24 -6.94 -2.01
C GLU A 44 16.53 -6.95 -2.85
N ARG A 45 16.62 -7.88 -3.80
CA ARG A 45 17.77 -7.96 -4.73
C ARG A 45 17.87 -6.72 -5.58
N VAL A 46 16.74 -6.18 -6.08
CA VAL A 46 16.71 -4.93 -6.86
C VAL A 46 17.24 -3.76 -6.03
N VAL A 47 16.76 -3.62 -4.79
CA VAL A 47 17.21 -2.56 -3.85
C VAL A 47 18.73 -2.63 -3.63
N ARG A 48 19.25 -3.82 -3.32
CA ARG A 48 20.69 -4.04 -3.09
C ARG A 48 21.53 -3.78 -4.33
N SER A 49 21.12 -4.32 -5.49
CA SER A 49 21.87 -4.20 -6.74
C SER A 49 21.92 -2.77 -7.26
N MET A 50 20.88 -1.96 -7.04
CA MET A 50 20.84 -0.56 -7.46
C MET A 50 21.39 0.41 -6.39
N GLY A 51 21.81 -0.09 -5.23
CA GLY A 51 22.45 0.73 -4.18
C GLY A 51 21.49 1.65 -3.40
N PHE A 52 20.19 1.32 -3.35
CA PHE A 52 19.20 2.09 -2.60
C PHE A 52 19.21 1.72 -1.12
N LYS A 53 18.88 2.69 -0.25
CA LYS A 53 18.56 2.42 1.15
C LYS A 53 17.23 1.66 1.23
N LYS A 54 17.24 0.47 1.84
CA LYS A 54 16.02 -0.32 2.06
C LYS A 54 15.11 0.35 3.10
N VAL A 55 13.84 0.48 2.76
CA VAL A 55 12.74 0.77 3.69
C VAL A 55 11.73 -0.37 3.52
N GLN A 56 11.56 -1.19 4.55
CA GLN A 56 10.60 -2.28 4.52
C GLN A 56 9.26 -1.78 5.00
N VAL A 57 8.21 -1.96 4.19
CA VAL A 57 6.82 -1.70 4.58
C VAL A 57 6.27 -2.99 5.16
N PRO A 58 6.00 -3.07 6.48
CA PRO A 58 5.44 -4.27 7.09
C PRO A 58 3.96 -4.44 6.71
N CYS A 59 3.44 -5.65 6.90
CA CYS A 59 1.99 -5.85 6.94
C CYS A 59 1.39 -5.14 8.16
N LEU A 60 0.08 -4.88 8.12
CA LEU A 60 -0.64 -4.24 9.21
C LEU A 60 -0.66 -5.14 10.44
N SER A 61 -0.59 -4.53 11.63
CA SER A 61 -0.93 -5.19 12.88
C SER A 61 -2.41 -5.61 12.89
N MET A 62 -2.78 -6.51 13.80
CA MET A 62 -4.18 -6.93 13.94
C MET A 62 -5.12 -5.75 14.25
N GLU A 63 -4.65 -4.79 15.04
CA GLU A 63 -5.40 -3.57 15.38
C GLU A 63 -5.63 -2.70 14.13
N GLU A 64 -4.55 -2.35 13.41
CA GLU A 64 -4.64 -1.58 12.16
C GLU A 64 -5.46 -2.30 11.08
N ALA A 65 -5.38 -3.63 11.02
CA ALA A 65 -6.13 -4.45 10.09
C ALA A 65 -7.63 -4.43 10.40
N MET A 66 -8.01 -4.51 11.69
CA MET A 66 -9.40 -4.38 12.13
C MET A 66 -9.94 -2.98 11.84
N ASP A 67 -9.17 -1.94 12.13
CA ASP A 67 -9.56 -0.55 11.86
C ASP A 67 -9.79 -0.33 10.36
N LEU A 68 -8.87 -0.83 9.52
CA LEU A 68 -9.03 -0.78 8.07
C LEU A 68 -10.27 -1.55 7.63
N PHE A 69 -10.50 -2.76 8.13
CA PHE A 69 -11.66 -3.57 7.78
C PHE A 69 -12.97 -2.85 8.11
N LEU A 70 -13.11 -2.36 9.34
CA LEU A 70 -14.31 -1.66 9.81
C LEU A 70 -14.57 -0.36 9.03
N SER A 71 -13.50 0.37 8.69
CA SER A 71 -13.62 1.55 7.82
C SER A 71 -14.14 1.24 6.42
N LYS A 72 -14.03 -0.02 5.95
CA LYS A 72 -14.43 -0.46 4.61
C LYS A 72 -15.74 -1.21 4.57
N VAL A 73 -16.20 -1.81 5.66
CA VAL A 73 -17.47 -2.56 5.67
C VAL A 73 -18.70 -1.65 5.85
N GLY A 74 -18.55 -0.48 6.49
CA GLY A 74 -19.65 0.45 6.80
C GLY A 74 -20.14 0.30 8.25
N LEU A 75 -20.38 1.43 8.93
CA LEU A 75 -20.36 1.54 10.40
C LEU A 75 -21.62 1.07 11.16
N ASP A 76 -22.59 0.40 10.53
CA ASP A 76 -23.83 -0.01 11.22
C ASP A 76 -23.77 -1.43 11.83
N ILE A 77 -22.59 -2.05 11.86
CA ILE A 77 -22.44 -3.48 12.18
C ILE A 77 -22.28 -3.75 13.69
N LEU A 78 -21.93 -2.75 14.52
CA LEU A 78 -21.40 -3.04 15.86
C LEU A 78 -22.26 -2.52 17.01
N PRO A 79 -23.15 -3.40 17.51
CA PRO A 79 -23.21 -3.61 18.95
C PRO A 79 -23.20 -5.09 19.40
N ASP A 80 -23.12 -6.08 18.50
CA ASP A 80 -23.13 -7.52 18.85
C ASP A 80 -21.70 -8.08 19.09
N PRO A 81 -21.35 -8.51 20.32
CA PRO A 81 -20.06 -9.12 20.64
C PRO A 81 -19.76 -10.40 19.85
N THR A 82 -20.79 -11.15 19.47
CA THR A 82 -20.64 -12.39 18.69
C THR A 82 -20.11 -12.07 17.31
N LEU A 83 -20.69 -11.05 16.67
CA LEU A 83 -20.27 -10.56 15.37
C LEU A 83 -18.84 -10.01 15.39
N GLU A 84 -18.47 -9.28 16.44
CA GLU A 84 -17.09 -8.78 16.62
C GLU A 84 -16.07 -9.93 16.63
N SER A 85 -16.36 -11.02 17.36
CA SER A 85 -15.47 -12.19 17.41
C SER A 85 -15.33 -12.87 16.05
N PHE A 86 -16.41 -12.92 15.26
CA PHE A 86 -16.40 -13.46 13.91
C PHE A 86 -15.58 -12.59 12.95
N LEU A 87 -15.77 -11.27 12.97
CA LEU A 87 -15.01 -10.34 12.14
C LEU A 87 -13.51 -10.41 12.41
N LYS A 88 -13.11 -10.56 13.69
CA LYS A 88 -11.71 -10.78 14.06
C LYS A 88 -11.12 -12.04 13.43
N ILE A 89 -11.88 -13.12 13.33
CA ILE A 89 -11.43 -14.35 12.65
C ILE A 89 -11.23 -14.07 11.16
N VAL A 90 -12.19 -13.40 10.50
CA VAL A 90 -12.10 -13.06 9.07
C VAL A 90 -10.90 -12.17 8.76
N VAL A 91 -10.68 -11.12 9.57
CA VAL A 91 -9.55 -10.20 9.40
C VAL A 91 -8.22 -10.91 9.63
N ARG A 92 -8.18 -11.88 10.55
CA ARG A 92 -6.97 -12.68 10.80
C ARG A 92 -6.55 -13.48 9.57
N GLU A 93 -7.49 -14.02 8.80
CA GLU A 93 -7.20 -14.74 7.55
C GLU A 93 -6.60 -13.82 6.46
N CYS A 94 -6.70 -12.50 6.60
CA CYS A 94 -6.07 -11.55 5.68
C CYS A 94 -4.55 -11.38 5.92
N ASP A 95 -4.02 -11.90 7.03
CA ASP A 95 -2.61 -11.84 7.43
C ASP A 95 -2.01 -10.42 7.38
N GLY A 96 -2.81 -9.41 7.73
CA GLY A 96 -2.39 -8.00 7.73
C GLY A 96 -2.17 -7.38 6.35
N LEU A 97 -2.49 -8.06 5.25
CA LEU A 97 -2.36 -7.52 3.89
C LEU A 97 -3.48 -6.51 3.60
N PRO A 98 -3.19 -5.22 3.38
CA PRO A 98 -4.22 -4.21 3.16
C PRO A 98 -5.15 -4.53 1.99
N LEU A 99 -4.61 -5.08 0.89
CA LEU A 99 -5.41 -5.44 -0.29
C LEU A 99 -6.42 -6.55 0.01
N ALA A 100 -6.02 -7.58 0.78
CA ALA A 100 -6.92 -8.66 1.16
C ALA A 100 -8.04 -8.16 2.09
N ILE A 101 -7.67 -7.32 3.07
CA ILE A 101 -8.60 -6.71 4.03
C ILE A 101 -9.67 -5.88 3.31
N VAL A 102 -9.24 -4.96 2.44
CA VAL A 102 -10.18 -4.09 1.70
C VAL A 102 -11.09 -4.92 0.78
N THR A 103 -10.55 -5.96 0.16
CA THR A 103 -11.34 -6.85 -0.71
C THR A 103 -12.42 -7.58 0.08
N LEU A 104 -12.06 -8.22 1.20
CA LEU A 104 -13.02 -8.96 2.04
C LEU A 104 -14.05 -8.04 2.68
N ALA A 105 -13.62 -6.88 3.22
CA ALA A 105 -14.54 -5.89 3.76
C ALA A 105 -15.53 -5.38 2.69
N GLY A 106 -15.05 -5.20 1.45
CA GLY A 106 -15.89 -4.83 0.31
C GLY A 106 -16.94 -5.89 -0.01
N CYS A 107 -16.59 -7.18 0.03
CA CYS A 107 -17.53 -8.30 -0.15
C CYS A 107 -18.58 -8.40 0.97
N MET A 108 -18.25 -7.91 2.17
CA MET A 108 -19.11 -7.98 3.35
C MET A 108 -19.92 -6.71 3.59
N ARG A 109 -19.71 -5.67 2.77
CA ARG A 109 -20.53 -4.45 2.80
C ARG A 109 -21.97 -4.82 2.43
N GLY A 110 -22.91 -4.52 3.31
CA GLY A 110 -24.33 -4.77 3.05
C GLY A 110 -24.82 -4.04 1.79
N VAL A 111 -25.77 -4.64 1.07
CA VAL A 111 -26.53 -3.96 0.02
C VAL A 111 -27.64 -3.20 0.72
N THR A 112 -27.59 -1.87 0.72
CA THR A 112 -28.77 -1.07 1.08
C THR A 112 -29.68 -0.99 -0.14
N ASP A 113 -30.69 -1.87 -0.19
CA ASP A 113 -31.79 -1.76 -1.15
C ASP A 113 -32.64 -0.52 -0.83
N HIS A 114 -32.24 0.64 -1.35
CA HIS A 114 -33.04 1.87 -1.27
C HIS A 114 -34.07 2.00 -2.42
N LEU A 115 -34.52 0.90 -3.03
CA LEU A 115 -35.46 0.91 -4.16
C LEU A 115 -36.76 0.12 -3.93
N ALA A 116 -37.17 -0.07 -2.68
CA ALA A 116 -38.44 -0.72 -2.35
C ALA A 116 -39.51 0.23 -1.82
N GLU A 117 -39.53 1.51 -2.23
CA GLU A 117 -40.72 2.37 -2.05
C GLU A 117 -40.87 3.32 -3.26
N SER A 118 -41.62 2.88 -4.26
CA SER A 118 -42.25 3.71 -5.30
C SER A 118 -43.57 3.08 -5.72
#